data_AF-A0AAW4KXQ5-F1
#
_entry.id   AF-A0AAW4KXQ5-F1
#
_cell.length_a   1.000
_cell.length_b   1.000
_cell.length_c   1.000
_cell.angle_alpha   90.00
_cell.angle_beta   90.00
_cell.angle_gamma   90.00
#
_symmetry.space_group_name_H-M   'P 1'
#
loop_
_entity.id
_entity.type
_entity.pdbx_description
1 polymer ?
#
loop_
_entity_poly.entity_id
_entity_poly.type
_entity_poly.pdbx_seq_one_letter_code
_entity_poly.pdbx_strand_id
1 'polypeptide(L)'
;GSDAASELIRNTAKGHDVTLNLEPGRPADGLVVWRKGSATAVVEVKGKAAHAGVAPELGRNAAMEAAHQILQLGKLGDEEKKTTINFTVLKAGDRTNVIPDQ
;
A
#
# COMPACT_ATOMS: atom_id res chain seq x y z
N GLY A 1 -6.25 -14.08 0.30
CA GLY A 1 -6.52 -14.48 1.70
C GLY A 1 -7.27 -15.79 1.76
N SER A 2 -8.38 -15.90 1.04
CA SER A 2 -9.13 -17.15 0.90
C SER A 2 -9.28 -17.50 -0.57
N ASP A 3 -8.19 -17.48 -1.33
CA ASP A 3 -8.26 -17.49 -2.80
C ASP A 3 -8.92 -18.78 -3.32
N ALA A 4 -8.71 -19.90 -2.62
CA ALA A 4 -9.34 -21.18 -2.90
C ALA A 4 -10.85 -21.27 -2.56
N ALA A 5 -11.31 -20.53 -1.54
CA ALA A 5 -12.70 -20.61 -1.05
C ALA A 5 -13.57 -19.43 -1.51
N SER A 6 -12.97 -18.37 -2.04
CA SER A 6 -13.67 -17.12 -2.35
C SER A 6 -14.76 -17.31 -3.39
N GLU A 7 -14.52 -18.15 -4.40
CA GLU A 7 -15.52 -18.46 -5.41
C GLU A 7 -16.69 -19.27 -4.82
N LEU A 8 -16.38 -20.32 -4.05
CA LEU A 8 -17.38 -21.13 -3.36
C LEU A 8 -18.25 -20.27 -2.45
N ILE A 9 -17.65 -19.43 -1.60
CA ILE A 9 -18.37 -18.53 -0.69
C ILE A 9 -19.30 -17.60 -1.47
N ARG A 10 -18.81 -16.96 -2.55
CA ARG A 10 -19.62 -16.06 -3.39
C ARG A 10 -20.78 -16.79 -4.07
N ASN A 11 -20.59 -18.03 -4.49
CA ASN A 11 -21.64 -18.81 -5.14
C ASN A 11 -22.68 -19.29 -4.14
N THR A 12 -22.26 -19.84 -2.99
CA THR A 12 -23.16 -20.31 -1.93
C THR A 12 -23.97 -19.17 -1.30
N ALA A 13 -23.35 -18.01 -1.06
CA ALA A 13 -24.01 -16.86 -0.42
C ALA A 13 -25.21 -16.34 -1.22
N LYS A 14 -25.23 -16.49 -2.56
CA LYS A 14 -26.36 -16.05 -3.40
C LYS A 14 -27.67 -16.78 -3.10
N GLY A 15 -27.60 -17.97 -2.50
CA GLY A 15 -28.76 -18.79 -2.16
C GLY A 15 -29.27 -18.64 -0.73
N HIS A 16 -28.74 -17.70 0.06
CA HIS A 16 -29.04 -17.57 1.49
C HIS A 16 -29.34 -16.11 1.87
N ASP A 17 -30.25 -15.90 2.81
CA ASP A 17 -30.62 -14.55 3.28
C ASP A 17 -29.59 -13.95 4.26
N VAL A 18 -28.90 -14.81 5.02
CA VAL A 18 -27.98 -14.42 6.09
C VAL A 18 -26.72 -15.28 6.06
N THR A 19 -25.57 -14.67 6.33
CA THR A 19 -24.29 -15.36 6.53
C THR A 19 -23.71 -15.01 7.89
N LEU A 20 -23.25 -16.00 8.63
CA LEU A 20 -22.58 -15.83 9.93
C LEU A 20 -21.12 -16.24 9.80
N ASN A 21 -20.20 -15.32 10.11
CA ASN A 21 -18.79 -15.65 10.28
C ASN A 21 -18.54 -16.01 11.75
N LEU A 22 -18.13 -17.25 12.03
CA LEU A 22 -17.92 -17.78 13.38
C LEU A 22 -16.45 -17.69 13.84
N GLU A 23 -15.68 -16.78 13.24
CA GLU A 23 -14.38 -16.38 13.78
C GLU A 23 -14.51 -15.70 15.16
N PRO A 24 -13.46 -15.73 16.00
CA PRO A 24 -13.46 -15.04 17.28
C PRO A 24 -13.85 -13.56 17.18
N GLY A 25 -14.74 -13.14 18.06
CA GLY A 25 -15.21 -11.76 18.19
C GLY A 25 -14.21 -10.83 18.87
N ARG A 26 -14.69 -9.66 19.30
CA ARG A 26 -13.91 -8.74 20.13
C ARG A 26 -14.09 -9.07 21.62
N PRO A 27 -13.15 -8.65 22.50
CA PRO A 27 -13.32 -8.79 23.95
C PRO A 27 -14.65 -8.20 24.45
N ALA A 28 -15.09 -8.65 25.64
CA ALA A 28 -16.37 -8.27 26.24
C ALA A 28 -17.58 -8.53 25.33
N ASP A 29 -17.63 -9.73 24.73
CA ASP A 29 -18.71 -10.21 23.86
C ASP A 29 -19.00 -9.28 22.66
N GLY A 30 -17.98 -8.60 22.15
CA GLY A 30 -18.14 -7.63 21.07
C GLY A 30 -18.42 -8.28 19.72
N LEU A 31 -19.56 -7.94 19.12
CA LEU A 31 -19.96 -8.35 17.77
C LEU A 31 -19.29 -7.48 16.69
N VAL A 32 -18.69 -8.14 15.70
CA VAL A 32 -18.10 -7.46 14.53
C VAL A 32 -19.10 -7.47 13.38
N VAL A 33 -19.73 -6.33 13.12
CA VAL A 33 -20.69 -6.16 12.01
C VAL A 33 -20.03 -5.76 10.69
N TRP A 34 -18.81 -5.23 10.74
CA TRP A 34 -18.04 -4.89 9.55
C TRP A 34 -16.53 -4.86 9.86
N ARG A 35 -15.69 -5.03 8.83
CA ARG A 35 -14.24 -4.79 8.90
C ARG A 35 -13.76 -3.97 7.71
N LYS A 36 -12.79 -3.10 7.97
CA LYS A 36 -12.11 -2.32 6.94
C LYS A 36 -11.34 -3.25 5.99
N GLY A 37 -11.57 -3.10 4.70
CA GLY A 37 -10.76 -3.74 3.67
C GLY A 37 -9.32 -3.21 3.69
N SER A 38 -8.37 -4.02 3.25
CA SER A 38 -6.97 -3.64 3.14
C SER A 38 -6.41 -4.07 1.79
N ALA A 39 -5.41 -3.33 1.32
CA ALA A 39 -4.64 -3.66 0.13
C ALA A 39 -3.20 -3.17 0.32
N THR A 40 -2.28 -3.79 -0.41
CA THR A 40 -0.88 -3.39 -0.48
C THR A 40 -0.54 -3.02 -1.91
N ALA A 41 0.22 -1.95 -2.09
CA ALA A 41 0.70 -1.50 -3.39
C ALA A 41 2.22 -1.26 -3.32
N VAL A 42 2.88 -1.45 -4.45
CA VAL A 42 4.30 -1.11 -4.65
C VAL A 42 4.36 0.01 -5.67
N VAL A 43 5.11 1.07 -5.34
CA VAL A 43 5.39 2.19 -6.25
C VAL A 43 6.85 2.07 -6.66
N GLU A 44 7.08 1.80 -7.94
CA GLU A 44 8.42 1.79 -8.52
C GLU A 44 8.70 3.14 -9.16
N VAL A 45 9.79 3.78 -8.75
CA VAL A 45 10.24 5.05 -9.31
C VAL A 45 11.49 4.79 -10.13
N LYS A 46 11.48 5.25 -11.39
CA LYS A 46 12.62 5.11 -12.31
C LYS A 46 13.24 6.47 -12.58
N GLY A 47 14.51 6.56 -12.28
CA GLY A 47 15.36 7.72 -12.50
C GLY A 47 16.43 7.46 -13.56
N LYS A 48 17.57 8.14 -13.41
CA LYS A 48 18.74 8.01 -14.27
C LYS A 48 19.99 8.30 -13.44
N ALA A 49 20.92 7.35 -13.45
CA ALA A 49 22.14 7.46 -12.68
C ALA A 49 23.08 8.53 -13.26
N ALA A 50 23.76 9.25 -12.36
CA ALA A 50 24.83 10.19 -12.69
C ALA A 50 25.77 10.34 -11.49
N HIS A 51 27.02 10.71 -11.73
CA HIS A 51 27.96 10.97 -10.63
C HIS A 51 27.58 12.27 -9.90
N ALA A 52 27.34 12.19 -8.59
CA ALA A 52 26.75 13.29 -7.81
C ALA A 52 27.63 14.56 -7.78
N GLY A 53 28.95 14.41 -7.86
CA GLY A 53 29.90 15.52 -7.83
C GLY A 53 30.45 15.99 -9.19
N VAL A 54 30.11 15.33 -10.30
CA VAL A 54 30.69 15.66 -11.63
C VAL A 54 29.66 16.31 -12.55
N ALA A 55 28.49 15.68 -12.69
CA ALA A 55 27.42 16.17 -13.57
C ALA A 55 26.05 15.69 -13.06
N PRO A 56 25.64 16.06 -11.83
CA PRO A 56 24.38 15.61 -11.22
C PRO A 56 23.13 15.96 -12.06
N GLU A 57 23.17 17.05 -12.82
CA GLU A 57 22.11 17.53 -13.71
C GLU A 57 21.79 16.57 -14.87
N LEU A 58 22.73 15.69 -15.22
CA LEU A 58 22.51 14.64 -16.22
C LEU A 58 21.69 13.46 -15.67
N GLY A 59 21.52 13.39 -14.34
CA GLY A 59 20.74 12.37 -13.65
C GLY A 59 19.26 12.72 -13.48
N ARG A 60 18.47 11.74 -13.03
CA ARG A 60 17.09 11.91 -12.57
C ARG A 60 16.99 11.18 -11.24
N ASN A 61 16.88 11.92 -10.15
CA ASN A 61 16.99 11.37 -8.81
C ASN A 61 15.68 10.67 -8.40
N ALA A 62 15.69 9.33 -8.43
CA ALA A 62 14.54 8.50 -8.07
C ALA A 62 14.13 8.66 -6.60
N ALA A 63 15.09 8.85 -5.69
CA ALA A 63 14.80 9.08 -4.27
C ALA A 63 14.01 10.37 -4.04
N MET A 64 14.38 11.44 -4.75
CA MET A 64 13.67 12.72 -4.67
C MET A 64 12.23 12.60 -5.18
N GLU A 65 12.04 11.92 -6.31
CA GLU A 65 10.71 11.69 -6.86
C GLU A 65 9.87 10.79 -5.95
N ALA A 66 10.44 9.74 -5.36
CA ALA A 66 9.76 8.92 -4.37
C ALA A 66 9.28 9.73 -3.16
N ALA A 67 10.10 10.66 -2.66
CA ALA A 67 9.71 11.56 -1.58
C ALA A 67 8.50 12.44 -1.96
N HIS A 68 8.46 12.97 -3.19
CA HIS A 68 7.29 13.71 -3.69
C HIS A 68 6.04 12.83 -3.75
N GLN A 69 6.16 11.60 -4.25
CA GLN A 69 5.04 10.66 -4.36
C GLN A 69 4.49 10.28 -2.97
N ILE A 70 5.35 10.05 -1.98
CA ILE A 70 4.92 9.78 -0.60
C ILE A 70 4.06 10.92 -0.06
N LEU A 71 4.50 12.17 -0.23
CA LEU A 71 3.77 13.35 0.26
C LEU A 71 2.44 13.56 -0.49
N GLN A 72 2.39 13.26 -1.78
CA GLN A 72 1.18 13.39 -2.58
C GLN A 72 0.18 12.28 -2.26
N LEU A 73 0.61 11.02 -2.30
CA LEU A 73 -0.22 9.85 -2.02
C LEU A 73 -0.66 9.79 -0.56
N GLY A 74 0.11 10.33 0.38
CA GLY A 74 -0.28 10.45 1.78
C GLY A 74 -1.56 11.27 1.98
N LYS A 75 -1.90 12.18 1.04
CA LYS A 75 -3.12 12.99 1.08
C LYS A 75 -4.38 12.24 0.64
N LEU A 76 -4.23 11.02 0.12
CA LEU A 76 -5.37 10.19 -0.27
C LEU A 76 -6.05 9.52 0.94
N GLY A 77 -5.41 9.54 2.13
CA GLY A 77 -6.06 9.18 3.38
C GLY A 77 -7.14 10.19 3.75
N ASP A 78 -8.27 9.72 4.24
CA ASP A 78 -9.47 10.53 4.47
C ASP A 78 -10.25 9.95 5.66
N GLU A 79 -10.30 10.70 6.77
CA GLU A 79 -10.94 10.27 8.01
C GLU A 79 -12.47 10.16 7.86
N GLU A 80 -13.09 11.09 7.14
CA GLU A 80 -14.54 11.08 6.88
C GLU A 80 -14.93 9.83 6.09
N LYS A 81 -14.10 9.47 5.10
CA LYS A 81 -14.25 8.21 4.34
C LYS A 81 -13.65 6.98 5.04
N LYS A 82 -13.17 7.12 6.28
CA LYS A 82 -12.50 6.06 7.07
C LYS A 82 -11.37 5.33 6.31
N THR A 83 -10.69 6.02 5.40
CA THR A 83 -9.63 5.48 4.54
C THR A 83 -8.26 5.91 5.07
N THR A 84 -7.30 4.98 5.09
CA THR A 84 -5.95 5.23 5.62
C THR A 84 -4.91 4.73 4.63
N ILE A 85 -3.85 5.49 4.43
CA ILE A 85 -2.70 5.11 3.62
C ILE A 85 -1.46 5.27 4.48
N ASN A 86 -0.59 4.27 4.44
CA ASN A 86 0.66 4.26 5.21
C ASN A 86 1.78 3.79 4.29
N PHE A 87 2.95 4.41 4.43
CA PHE A 87 4.18 4.00 3.76
C PHE A 87 5.08 3.39 4.80
N THR A 88 5.27 2.08 4.75
CA THR A 88 5.99 1.33 5.79
C THR A 88 7.36 0.82 5.33
N VAL A 89 7.66 0.90 4.03
CA VAL A 89 8.93 0.50 3.44
C VAL A 89 9.33 1.52 2.37
N LEU A 90 10.58 1.98 2.41
CA LEU A 90 11.18 2.85 1.41
C LEU A 90 12.61 2.36 1.11
N LYS A 91 12.93 2.23 -0.17
CA LYS A 91 14.27 1.91 -0.66
C LYS A 91 14.56 2.81 -1.86
N ALA A 92 15.71 3.49 -1.85
CA ALA A 92 16.18 4.28 -2.99
C ALA A 92 17.72 4.40 -2.94
N GLY A 93 18.38 4.02 -4.03
CA GLY A 93 19.84 4.02 -4.16
C GLY A 93 20.60 3.00 -3.30
N ASP A 94 21.88 2.83 -3.62
CA ASP A 94 22.83 1.95 -2.93
C ASP A 94 24.20 2.60 -2.66
N ARG A 95 24.44 3.81 -3.19
CA ARG A 95 25.72 4.51 -3.17
C ARG A 95 25.54 5.99 -2.83
N THR A 96 26.49 6.54 -2.08
CA THR A 96 26.43 7.93 -1.60
C THR A 96 26.90 8.96 -2.64
N ASN A 97 27.65 8.54 -3.67
CA ASN A 97 28.22 9.40 -4.70
C ASN A 97 27.55 9.27 -6.08
N VAL A 98 26.40 8.60 -6.16
CA VAL A 98 25.63 8.38 -7.40
C VAL A 98 24.21 8.88 -7.19
N ILE A 99 23.70 9.67 -8.14
CA ILE A 99 22.27 10.00 -8.21
C ILE A 99 21.49 8.69 -8.39
N PRO A 100 20.56 8.33 -7.49
CA PRO A 100 19.87 7.05 -7.56
C PRO A 100 18.90 7.01 -8.74
N ASP A 101 18.91 5.90 -9.47
CA ASP A 101 18.00 5.63 -10.59
C ASP A 101 16.83 4.73 -10.23
N GLN A 102 16.79 4.21 -8.99
CA GLN A 102 15.71 3.45 -8.38
C GLN A 102 15.59 3.78 -6.90
#